data_AF-A0A077ZXW1-F1
#
_entry.id   AF-A0A077ZXW1-F1
#
_cell.length_a   1.000
_cell.length_b   1.000
_cell.length_c   1.000
_cell.angle_alpha   90.00
_cell.angle_beta   90.00
_cell.angle_gamma   90.00
#
_symmetry.space_group_name_H-M   'P 1'
#
loop_
_entity.id
_entity.type
_entity.pdbx_description
1 polymer ?
#
loop_
_entity_poly.entity_id
_entity_poly.type
_entity_poly.pdbx_seq_one_letter_code
_entity_poly.pdbx_strand_id
1 'polypeptide(L)'
;MNQVQQTSLQSKDSLKEEQDGPKNQSLQQSESQNFKKGKGSEEKVVGILKFLQYLISTKTSHCKHNNPDCMTNAVEGLLTNMKHGVAIRGVMTFLMILLGKQKMSKINFKDQLRFPVFLGLFAFISKFVLCLFRRLRNKDDGLNSFMAGFLGGVSLLVQKDKSTRTMFALYLTVRAYDSSYLTLESKEIIPNIPNFHMVFICIINVVIVYLFFTQRERFSFSYFQMIYYLFSIHKDPNDHIMQDILTKICQKGQ
;
A
#
# COMPACT_ATOMS: atom_id res chain seq x y z
N MET A 1 -54.03 49.22 -34.34
CA MET A 1 -54.00 50.25 -33.28
C MET A 1 -52.61 50.21 -32.66
N ASN A 2 -51.82 51.24 -32.99
CA ASN A 2 -50.56 51.74 -32.39
C ASN A 2 -49.40 50.72 -32.26
N GLN A 3 -48.43 50.63 -33.20
CA GLN A 3 -47.25 51.53 -33.44
C GLN A 3 -46.45 51.80 -32.15
N VAL A 4 -45.12 51.63 -32.11
CA VAL A 4 -44.14 52.58 -32.69
C VAL A 4 -42.71 51.96 -32.67
N GLN A 5 -42.04 52.01 -33.84
CA GLN A 5 -40.59 52.25 -34.17
C GLN A 5 -39.45 51.46 -33.47
N GLN A 6 -38.54 50.76 -34.17
CA GLN A 6 -37.42 51.25 -35.04
C GLN A 6 -36.65 52.43 -34.39
N THR A 7 -35.32 52.44 -34.29
CA THR A 7 -34.46 52.75 -35.44
C THR A 7 -32.98 52.63 -35.04
N SER A 8 -32.23 52.14 -36.01
CA SER A 8 -30.78 52.13 -36.27
C SER A 8 -30.02 53.44 -36.02
N LEU A 9 -28.69 53.30 -35.88
CA LEU A 9 -27.65 54.15 -36.51
C LEU A 9 -26.32 53.35 -36.40
N GLN A 10 -25.85 52.61 -37.41
CA GLN A 10 -25.48 52.96 -38.79
C GLN A 10 -24.13 53.67 -38.88
N SER A 11 -23.30 53.16 -39.80
CA SER A 11 -22.30 53.86 -40.61
C SER A 11 -21.00 54.31 -39.92
N LYS A 12 -19.82 54.25 -40.54
CA LYS A 12 -19.49 54.19 -41.97
C LYS A 12 -18.03 53.78 -42.15
N ASP A 13 -17.78 53.10 -43.27
CA ASP A 13 -16.49 52.81 -43.87
C ASP A 13 -15.64 54.05 -44.21
N SER A 14 -14.34 53.75 -44.39
CA SER A 14 -13.39 54.32 -45.39
C SER A 14 -12.38 55.38 -44.92
N LEU A 15 -11.09 55.10 -45.21
CA LEU A 15 -9.97 55.97 -45.68
C LEU A 15 -8.62 55.38 -45.17
N LYS A 16 -7.87 54.59 -45.96
CA LYS A 16 -6.77 54.93 -46.93
C LYS A 16 -5.50 55.59 -46.34
N GLU A 17 -4.38 54.84 -46.48
CA GLU A 17 -2.97 55.22 -46.83
C GLU A 17 -2.26 56.26 -45.92
N GLU A 18 -1.01 56.19 -45.43
CA GLU A 18 0.23 55.45 -45.72
C GLU A 18 1.26 55.77 -44.57
N GLN A 19 2.37 55.00 -44.48
CA GLN A 19 3.66 55.28 -43.80
C GLN A 19 3.78 55.15 -42.26
N ASP A 20 4.44 54.08 -41.79
CA ASP A 20 5.83 54.07 -41.26
C ASP A 20 6.04 52.83 -40.33
N GLY A 21 7.08 52.03 -40.57
CA GLY A 21 7.41 50.90 -39.68
C GLY A 21 8.28 51.34 -38.49
N PRO A 22 8.81 50.45 -37.62
CA PRO A 22 8.36 49.11 -37.23
C PRO A 22 8.28 48.98 -35.68
N LYS A 23 7.19 48.47 -35.07
CA LYS A 23 7.24 48.12 -33.61
C LYS A 23 6.24 47.09 -33.07
N ASN A 24 5.33 46.54 -33.87
CA ASN A 24 4.29 45.61 -33.37
C ASN A 24 4.43 44.16 -33.86
N GLN A 25 5.65 43.70 -34.15
CA GLN A 25 5.92 42.29 -34.44
C GLN A 25 6.20 41.45 -33.18
N SER A 26 6.35 42.08 -32.00
CA SER A 26 6.72 41.40 -30.75
C SER A 26 5.53 40.99 -29.86
N LEU A 27 4.30 41.44 -30.14
CA LEU A 27 3.13 41.11 -29.29
C LEU A 27 2.18 40.05 -29.84
N GLN A 28 2.11 39.81 -31.16
CA GLN A 28 1.26 38.74 -31.71
C GLN A 28 1.96 37.37 -31.82
N GLN A 29 3.29 37.33 -31.70
CA GLN A 29 4.06 36.09 -31.76
C GLN A 29 4.12 35.36 -30.40
N SER A 30 3.87 36.07 -29.29
CA SER A 30 3.82 35.51 -27.93
C SER A 30 2.50 34.78 -27.63
N GLU A 31 1.36 35.20 -28.19
CA GLU A 31 0.07 34.52 -27.99
C GLU A 31 -0.03 33.22 -28.81
N SER A 32 0.51 33.19 -30.04
CA SER A 32 0.48 32.00 -30.89
C SER A 32 1.48 30.91 -30.47
N GLN A 33 2.57 31.28 -29.78
CA GLN A 33 3.55 30.32 -29.27
C GLN A 33 3.16 29.73 -27.89
N ASN A 34 2.34 30.42 -27.09
CA ASN A 34 1.83 29.88 -25.83
C ASN A 34 0.75 28.80 -26.05
N PHE A 35 -0.04 28.90 -27.12
CA PHE A 35 -1.09 27.91 -27.42
C PHE A 35 -0.55 26.58 -27.99
N LYS A 36 0.67 26.56 -28.56
CA LYS A 36 1.28 25.33 -29.09
C LYS A 36 2.15 24.57 -28.08
N LYS A 37 2.59 25.20 -26.98
CA LYS A 37 3.36 24.53 -25.93
C LYS A 37 2.47 23.72 -24.96
N GLY A 38 1.17 24.00 -24.89
CA GLY A 38 0.20 23.23 -24.10
C GLY A 38 -0.36 21.97 -24.77
N LYS A 39 -0.44 21.94 -26.12
CA LYS A 39 -1.14 20.87 -26.86
C LYS A 39 -0.47 19.49 -26.79
N GLY A 40 0.86 19.42 -26.78
CA GLY A 40 1.58 18.13 -26.72
C GLY A 40 1.52 17.44 -25.35
N SER A 41 1.28 18.21 -24.28
CA SER A 41 1.08 17.69 -22.93
C SER A 41 -0.39 17.31 -22.73
N GLU A 42 -1.33 18.16 -23.17
CA GLU A 42 -2.76 17.88 -23.06
C GLU A 42 -3.20 16.68 -23.88
N GLU A 43 -2.66 16.43 -25.07
CA GLU A 43 -3.03 15.28 -25.89
C GLU A 43 -2.46 13.96 -25.33
N LYS A 44 -1.25 13.99 -24.75
CA LYS A 44 -0.68 12.87 -23.99
C LYS A 44 -1.45 12.62 -22.69
N VAL A 45 -1.84 13.69 -21.99
CA VAL A 45 -2.67 13.62 -20.78
C VAL A 45 -4.06 13.08 -21.10
N VAL A 46 -4.68 13.49 -22.21
CA VAL A 46 -5.97 12.96 -22.69
C VAL A 46 -5.84 11.50 -23.14
N GLY A 47 -4.73 11.12 -23.77
CA GLY A 47 -4.43 9.72 -24.10
C GLY A 47 -4.24 8.84 -22.85
N ILE A 48 -3.50 9.33 -21.86
CA ILE A 48 -3.32 8.67 -20.55
C ILE A 48 -4.63 8.63 -19.78
N LEU A 49 -5.45 9.68 -19.81
CA LEU A 49 -6.76 9.73 -19.17
C LEU A 49 -7.74 8.77 -19.84
N LYS A 50 -7.75 8.66 -21.18
CA LYS A 50 -8.55 7.65 -21.90
C LYS A 50 -8.06 6.23 -21.61
N PHE A 51 -6.75 6.02 -21.50
CA PHE A 51 -6.17 4.74 -21.09
C PHE A 51 -6.53 4.40 -19.63
N LEU A 52 -6.45 5.35 -18.71
CA LEU A 52 -6.90 5.22 -17.33
C LEU A 52 -8.41 4.94 -17.25
N GLN A 53 -9.21 5.65 -18.03
CA GLN A 53 -10.66 5.43 -18.13
C GLN A 53 -10.97 4.04 -18.69
N TYR A 54 -10.23 3.58 -19.69
CA TYR A 54 -10.27 2.21 -20.19
C TYR A 54 -9.85 1.20 -19.11
N LEU A 55 -8.87 1.54 -18.26
CA LEU A 55 -8.46 0.72 -17.11
C LEU A 55 -9.53 0.66 -16.00
N ILE A 56 -10.31 1.72 -15.81
CA ILE A 56 -11.19 1.93 -14.66
C ILE A 56 -12.65 1.49 -14.91
N SER A 57 -13.15 1.57 -16.14
CA SER A 57 -14.60 1.77 -16.36
C SER A 57 -15.43 0.58 -16.89
N THR A 58 -14.85 -0.57 -17.24
CA THR A 58 -15.66 -1.68 -17.80
C THR A 58 -15.40 -3.02 -17.12
N LYS A 59 -16.47 -3.70 -16.68
CA LYS A 59 -16.40 -5.08 -16.17
C LYS A 59 -15.85 -6.00 -17.27
N THR A 60 -14.79 -6.75 -16.96
CA THR A 60 -14.30 -7.81 -17.86
C THR A 60 -15.01 -9.12 -17.55
N SER A 61 -15.12 -10.02 -18.54
CA SER A 61 -15.73 -11.36 -18.38
C SER A 61 -15.08 -12.20 -17.28
N HIS A 62 -13.80 -11.96 -16.98
CA HIS A 62 -13.02 -12.67 -15.96
C HIS A 62 -13.10 -12.05 -14.56
N CYS A 63 -13.78 -10.90 -14.39
CA CYS A 63 -13.95 -10.26 -13.10
C CYS A 63 -15.12 -10.88 -12.32
N LYS A 64 -14.82 -11.47 -11.16
CA LYS A 64 -15.79 -12.14 -10.27
C LYS A 64 -16.49 -11.20 -9.25
N HIS A 65 -16.39 -9.88 -9.40
CA HIS A 65 -17.00 -8.95 -8.44
C HIS A 65 -18.47 -8.66 -8.78
N ASN A 66 -19.27 -8.43 -7.74
CA ASN A 66 -20.71 -8.17 -7.87
C ASN A 66 -21.00 -6.76 -8.43
N ASN A 67 -20.13 -5.80 -8.12
CA ASN A 67 -20.30 -4.40 -8.55
C ASN A 67 -20.17 -4.22 -10.06
N PRO A 68 -20.82 -3.17 -10.63
CA PRO A 68 -20.77 -2.88 -12.05
C PRO A 68 -19.35 -2.52 -12.53
N ASP A 69 -18.58 -1.80 -11.70
CA ASP A 69 -17.26 -1.30 -12.09
C ASP A 69 -16.11 -1.88 -11.24
N CYS A 70 -14.97 -2.13 -11.89
CA CYS A 70 -13.75 -2.61 -11.24
C CYS A 70 -13.27 -1.62 -10.16
N MET A 71 -13.36 -0.32 -10.44
CA MET A 71 -12.93 0.74 -9.53
C MET A 71 -13.80 0.82 -8.29
N THR A 72 -15.12 0.71 -8.44
CA THR A 72 -16.06 0.71 -7.32
C THR A 72 -15.78 -0.45 -6.37
N ASN A 73 -15.47 -1.65 -6.89
CA ASN A 73 -15.05 -2.78 -6.06
C ASN A 73 -13.69 -2.55 -5.35
N ALA A 74 -12.74 -1.88 -6.00
CA ALA A 74 -11.46 -1.54 -5.37
C ALA A 74 -11.66 -0.51 -4.24
N VAL A 75 -12.47 0.53 -4.46
CA VAL A 75 -12.81 1.56 -3.47
C VAL A 75 -13.64 0.97 -2.33
N GLU A 76 -14.59 0.07 -2.62
CA GLU A 76 -15.29 -0.63 -1.56
C GLU A 76 -14.32 -1.49 -0.73
N GLY A 77 -13.35 -2.14 -1.38
CA GLY A 77 -12.26 -2.83 -0.71
C GLY A 77 -11.45 -1.91 0.21
N LEU A 78 -11.11 -0.71 -0.25
CA LEU A 78 -10.42 0.33 0.52
C LEU A 78 -11.21 0.68 1.79
N LEU A 79 -12.48 1.07 1.65
CA LEU A 79 -13.31 1.55 2.75
C LEU A 79 -13.64 0.45 3.76
N THR A 80 -13.97 -0.75 3.28
CA THR A 80 -14.26 -1.89 4.15
C THR A 80 -13.04 -2.27 4.99
N ASN A 81 -11.85 -2.39 4.38
CA ASN A 81 -10.62 -2.72 5.11
C ASN A 81 -10.19 -1.59 6.04
N MET A 82 -10.30 -0.34 5.61
CA MET A 82 -9.99 0.81 6.46
C MET A 82 -10.91 0.87 7.69
N LYS A 83 -12.21 0.58 7.54
CA LYS A 83 -13.17 0.48 8.67
C LYS A 83 -12.72 -0.57 9.70
N HIS A 84 -12.37 -1.78 9.24
CA HIS A 84 -11.87 -2.83 10.13
C HIS A 84 -10.54 -2.43 10.79
N GLY A 85 -9.65 -1.78 10.04
CA GLY A 85 -8.38 -1.28 10.57
C GLY A 85 -8.56 -0.27 11.71
N VAL A 86 -9.49 0.69 11.55
CA VAL A 86 -9.84 1.66 12.61
C VAL A 86 -10.42 0.95 13.82
N ALA A 87 -11.32 -0.01 13.62
CA ALA A 87 -11.93 -0.79 14.70
C ALA A 87 -10.88 -1.58 15.50
N ILE A 88 -10.00 -2.34 14.83
CA ILE A 88 -8.93 -3.11 15.47
C ILE A 88 -8.01 -2.19 16.28
N ARG A 89 -7.58 -1.08 15.68
CA ARG A 89 -6.66 -0.16 16.33
C ARG A 89 -7.30 0.56 17.52
N GLY A 90 -8.58 0.91 17.40
CA GLY A 90 -9.40 1.48 18.46
C GLY A 90 -9.51 0.53 19.65
N VAL A 91 -9.90 -0.73 19.41
CA VAL A 91 -10.00 -1.77 20.45
C VAL A 91 -8.65 -1.98 21.14
N MET A 92 -7.56 -2.08 20.37
CA MET A 92 -6.23 -2.31 20.92
C MET A 92 -5.75 -1.14 21.79
N THR A 93 -6.03 0.10 21.38
CA THR A 93 -5.69 1.30 22.16
C THR A 93 -6.57 1.40 23.40
N PHE A 94 -7.86 1.13 23.28
CA PHE A 94 -8.80 1.07 24.41
C PHE A 94 -8.35 0.05 25.46
N LEU A 95 -7.97 -1.15 25.04
CA LEU A 95 -7.44 -2.18 25.93
C LEU A 95 -6.15 -1.73 26.64
N MET A 96 -5.24 -1.04 25.94
CA MET A 96 -4.02 -0.51 26.55
C MET A 96 -4.29 0.59 27.57
N ILE A 97 -5.34 1.38 27.39
CA ILE A 97 -5.80 2.38 28.37
C ILE A 97 -6.41 1.70 29.59
N LEU A 98 -7.27 0.69 29.39
CA LEU A 98 -7.88 -0.08 30.48
C LEU A 98 -6.82 -0.79 31.35
N LEU A 99 -5.75 -1.29 30.73
CA LEU A 99 -4.64 -1.92 31.45
C LEU A 99 -3.68 -0.90 32.09
N GLY A 100 -3.97 0.40 32.04
CA GLY A 100 -3.14 1.46 32.62
C GLY A 100 -1.80 1.69 31.93
N LYS A 101 -1.55 1.00 30.80
CA LYS A 101 -0.27 1.06 30.08
C LYS A 101 -0.13 2.30 29.19
N GLN A 102 -1.24 2.98 28.87
CA GLN A 102 -1.25 4.19 28.06
C GLN A 102 -2.18 5.28 28.60
N LYS A 103 -1.75 6.54 28.48
CA LYS A 103 -2.55 7.73 28.84
C LYS A 103 -3.17 8.35 27.59
N MET A 104 -4.43 8.76 27.69
CA MET A 104 -5.20 9.39 26.59
C MET A 104 -4.50 10.59 25.94
N SER A 105 -3.82 11.42 26.74
CA SER A 105 -3.15 12.64 26.29
C SER A 105 -1.95 12.40 25.36
N LYS A 106 -1.38 11.19 25.35
CA LYS A 106 -0.21 10.85 24.51
C LYS A 106 -0.60 10.23 23.15
N ILE A 107 -1.89 10.16 22.83
CA ILE A 107 -2.37 9.49 21.62
C ILE A 107 -2.34 10.45 20.43
N ASN A 108 -1.42 10.20 19.49
CA ASN A 108 -1.39 10.90 18.22
C ASN A 108 -2.39 10.29 17.23
N PHE A 109 -3.43 11.04 16.87
CA PHE A 109 -4.43 10.58 15.90
C PHE A 109 -3.81 10.20 14.53
N LYS A 110 -2.80 10.95 14.08
CA LYS A 110 -2.07 10.66 12.84
C LYS A 110 -1.40 9.28 12.87
N ASP A 111 -0.85 8.87 14.01
CA ASP A 111 -0.20 7.56 14.15
C ASP A 111 -1.24 6.44 14.23
N GLN A 112 -2.40 6.71 14.82
CA GLN A 112 -3.52 5.76 14.86
C GLN A 112 -4.12 5.49 13.48
N LEU A 113 -4.16 6.49 12.59
CA LEU A 113 -4.68 6.33 11.23
C LEU A 113 -3.72 5.66 10.24
N ARG A 114 -2.42 5.59 10.52
CA ARG A 114 -1.45 4.96 9.59
C ARG A 114 -1.75 3.49 9.33
N PHE A 115 -2.11 2.74 10.36
CA PHE A 115 -2.43 1.32 10.21
C PHE A 115 -3.70 1.08 9.37
N PRO A 116 -4.84 1.73 9.66
CA PRO A 116 -6.04 1.65 8.81
C PRO A 116 -5.81 2.08 7.36
N VAL A 117 -5.07 3.18 7.15
CA VAL A 117 -4.76 3.68 5.80
C VAL A 117 -3.91 2.66 5.03
N PHE A 118 -2.91 2.07 5.67
CA PHE A 118 -2.12 0.99 5.09
C PHE A 118 -3.00 -0.20 4.68
N LEU A 119 -3.85 -0.69 5.58
CA LEU A 119 -4.69 -1.86 5.34
C LEU A 119 -5.69 -1.61 4.19
N GLY A 120 -6.27 -0.42 4.16
CA GLY A 120 -7.13 0.01 3.06
C GLY A 120 -6.37 0.10 1.73
N LEU A 121 -5.19 0.73 1.71
CA LEU A 121 -4.40 0.91 0.50
C LEU A 121 -3.90 -0.43 -0.05
N PHE A 122 -3.52 -1.36 0.82
CA PHE A 122 -3.20 -2.73 0.45
C PHE A 122 -4.36 -3.37 -0.32
N ALA A 123 -5.56 -3.34 0.24
CA ALA A 123 -6.75 -3.93 -0.38
C ALA A 123 -7.12 -3.25 -1.71
N PHE A 124 -6.99 -1.93 -1.78
CA PHE A 124 -7.21 -1.16 -3.01
C PHE A 124 -6.26 -1.60 -4.12
N ILE A 125 -4.94 -1.57 -3.86
CA ILE A 125 -3.92 -1.91 -4.84
C ILE A 125 -4.07 -3.37 -5.27
N SER A 126 -4.24 -4.31 -4.34
CA SER A 126 -4.40 -5.72 -4.70
C SER A 126 -5.63 -5.97 -5.57
N LYS A 127 -6.80 -5.38 -5.25
CA LYS A 127 -7.99 -5.53 -6.09
C LYS A 127 -7.83 -4.87 -7.46
N PHE A 128 -7.24 -3.68 -7.50
CA PHE A 128 -7.00 -2.92 -8.72
C PHE A 128 -6.05 -3.68 -9.66
N VAL A 129 -4.90 -4.12 -9.14
CA VAL A 129 -3.90 -4.89 -9.88
C VAL A 129 -4.44 -6.24 -10.34
N LEU A 130 -5.26 -6.91 -9.52
CA LEU A 130 -5.88 -8.17 -9.91
C LEU A 130 -6.82 -7.99 -11.11
N CYS A 131 -7.65 -6.95 -11.11
CA CYS A 131 -8.52 -6.63 -12.24
C CYS A 131 -7.70 -6.23 -13.48
N LEU A 132 -6.61 -5.49 -13.27
CA LEU A 132 -5.67 -5.11 -14.34
C LEU A 132 -5.03 -6.34 -14.99
N PHE A 133 -4.48 -7.27 -14.20
CA PHE A 133 -3.87 -8.49 -14.73
C PHE A 133 -4.88 -9.41 -15.42
N ARG A 134 -6.10 -9.51 -14.90
CA ARG A 134 -7.17 -10.25 -15.57
C ARG A 134 -7.51 -9.66 -16.95
N ARG A 135 -7.49 -8.33 -17.09
CA ARG A 135 -7.70 -7.67 -18.38
C ARG A 135 -6.52 -7.85 -19.34
N LEU A 136 -5.29 -7.79 -18.84
CA LEU A 136 -4.09 -7.94 -19.68
C LEU A 136 -3.91 -9.38 -20.17
N ARG A 137 -4.20 -10.38 -19.34
CA ARG A 137 -3.93 -11.79 -19.65
C ARG A 137 -5.16 -12.57 -20.12
N ASN A 138 -6.38 -12.04 -19.92
CA ASN A 138 -7.66 -12.73 -20.17
C ASN A 138 -7.71 -14.15 -19.58
N LYS A 139 -7.06 -14.36 -18.44
CA LYS A 139 -6.96 -15.63 -17.72
C LYS A 139 -7.07 -15.40 -16.21
N ASP A 140 -7.70 -16.32 -15.50
CA ASP A 140 -7.81 -16.31 -14.04
C ASP A 140 -6.86 -17.35 -13.45
N ASP A 141 -5.56 -17.01 -13.41
CA ASP A 141 -4.53 -17.86 -12.82
C ASP A 141 -4.21 -17.43 -11.39
N GLY A 142 -3.88 -18.40 -10.52
CA GLY A 142 -3.43 -18.13 -9.16
C GLY A 142 -2.18 -17.23 -9.08
N LEU A 143 -1.37 -17.22 -10.14
CA LEU A 143 -0.20 -16.35 -10.27
C LEU A 143 -0.58 -14.86 -10.33
N ASN A 144 -1.73 -14.53 -10.93
CA ASN A 144 -2.23 -13.15 -10.97
C ASN A 144 -2.58 -12.65 -9.56
N SER A 145 -3.19 -13.52 -8.74
CA SER A 145 -3.49 -13.23 -7.34
C SER A 145 -2.22 -13.04 -6.51
N PHE A 146 -1.20 -13.87 -6.74
CA PHE A 146 0.09 -13.74 -6.06
C PHE A 146 0.79 -12.42 -6.41
N MET A 147 0.87 -12.07 -7.69
CA MET A 147 1.45 -10.81 -8.14
C MET A 147 0.65 -9.58 -7.67
N ALA A 148 -0.67 -9.67 -7.62
CA ALA A 148 -1.53 -8.63 -7.07
C ALA A 148 -1.32 -8.42 -5.56
N GLY A 149 -1.10 -9.50 -4.80
CA GLY A 149 -0.71 -9.43 -3.40
C GLY A 149 0.67 -8.79 -3.21
N PHE A 150 1.65 -9.20 -4.03
CA PHE A 150 3.01 -8.65 -3.98
C PHE A 150 3.05 -7.14 -4.25
N LEU A 151 2.37 -6.69 -5.31
CA LEU A 151 2.24 -5.25 -5.60
C LEU A 151 1.42 -4.52 -4.54
N GLY A 152 0.40 -5.17 -3.96
CA GLY A 152 -0.31 -4.66 -2.80
C GLY A 152 0.62 -4.42 -1.61
N GLY A 153 1.61 -5.28 -1.39
CA GLY A 153 2.62 -5.18 -0.34
C GLY A 153 3.48 -3.90 -0.40
N VAL A 154 3.54 -3.21 -1.54
CA VAL A 154 4.21 -1.89 -1.64
C VAL A 154 3.55 -0.85 -0.74
N SER A 155 2.27 -1.03 -0.40
CA SER A 155 1.56 -0.19 0.57
C SER A 155 2.22 -0.17 1.96
N LEU A 156 3.05 -1.16 2.32
CA LEU A 156 3.80 -1.15 3.60
C LEU A 156 4.72 0.05 3.74
N LEU A 157 5.12 0.69 2.64
CA LEU A 157 5.95 1.90 2.66
C LEU A 157 5.25 3.10 3.32
N VAL A 158 3.91 3.07 3.44
CA VAL A 158 3.15 4.08 4.20
C VAL A 158 3.49 4.06 5.69
N GLN A 159 3.96 2.91 6.22
CA GLN A 159 4.41 2.81 7.59
C GLN A 159 5.77 3.50 7.75
N LYS A 160 5.84 4.49 8.65
CA LYS A 160 7.07 5.22 8.96
C LYS A 160 8.03 4.39 9.82
N ASP A 161 7.49 3.61 10.74
CA ASP A 161 8.29 2.90 11.74
C ASP A 161 8.96 1.68 11.10
N LYS A 162 10.29 1.71 11.02
CA LYS A 162 11.08 0.65 10.39
C LYS A 162 10.82 -0.72 11.04
N SER A 163 10.77 -0.78 12.37
CA SER A 163 10.52 -2.02 13.11
C SER A 163 9.14 -2.60 12.80
N THR A 164 8.09 -1.78 12.89
CA THR A 164 6.71 -2.19 12.57
C THR A 164 6.56 -2.62 11.12
N ARG A 165 7.20 -1.90 10.18
CA ARG A 165 7.22 -2.26 8.77
C ARG A 165 7.87 -3.62 8.54
N THR A 166 9.01 -3.88 9.16
CA THR A 166 9.69 -5.18 9.07
C THR A 166 8.84 -6.31 9.66
N MET A 167 8.19 -6.08 10.80
CA MET A 167 7.27 -7.06 11.40
C MET A 167 6.11 -7.42 10.46
N PHE A 168 5.44 -6.42 9.88
CA PHE A 168 4.37 -6.68 8.92
C PHE A 168 4.86 -7.34 7.63
N ALA A 169 6.03 -6.94 7.12
CA ALA A 169 6.61 -7.53 5.92
C ALA A 169 6.91 -9.02 6.15
N LEU A 170 7.54 -9.36 7.29
CA LEU A 170 7.82 -10.74 7.65
C LEU A 170 6.52 -11.55 7.81
N TYR A 171 5.53 -10.99 8.52
CA TYR A 171 4.24 -11.65 8.71
C TYR A 171 3.54 -11.95 7.39
N LEU A 172 3.48 -10.98 6.49
CA LEU A 172 2.87 -11.16 5.17
C LEU A 172 3.64 -12.17 4.31
N THR A 173 4.97 -12.18 4.38
CA THR A 173 5.79 -13.18 3.67
C THR A 173 5.49 -14.59 4.16
N VAL A 174 5.40 -14.81 5.48
CA VAL A 174 5.05 -16.12 6.04
C VAL A 174 3.64 -16.52 5.62
N ARG A 175 2.66 -15.61 5.71
CA ARG A 175 1.29 -15.89 5.26
C ARG A 175 1.19 -16.16 3.76
N ALA A 176 1.98 -15.47 2.95
CA ALA A 176 2.07 -15.72 1.52
C ALA A 176 2.68 -17.11 1.23
N TYR A 177 3.72 -17.49 1.97
CA TYR A 177 4.30 -18.83 1.91
C TYR A 177 3.26 -19.91 2.25
N ASP A 178 2.59 -19.81 3.40
CA ASP A 178 1.55 -20.77 3.81
C ASP A 178 0.42 -20.86 2.76
N SER A 179 -0.07 -19.72 2.28
CA SER A 179 -1.14 -19.68 1.28
C SER A 179 -0.70 -20.31 -0.05
N SER A 180 0.56 -20.09 -0.44
CA SER A 180 1.11 -20.69 -1.64
C SER A 180 1.24 -22.21 -1.50
N TYR A 181 1.74 -22.70 -0.36
CA TYR A 181 1.86 -24.13 -0.07
C TYR A 181 0.50 -24.83 -0.17
N LEU A 182 -0.52 -24.32 0.51
CA LEU A 182 -1.89 -24.87 0.45
C LEU A 182 -2.46 -24.85 -0.97
N THR A 183 -2.15 -23.80 -1.75
CA THR A 183 -2.59 -23.72 -3.15
C THR A 183 -1.89 -24.76 -4.02
N LEU A 184 -0.59 -25.00 -3.82
CA LEU A 184 0.16 -26.01 -4.56
C LEU A 184 -0.29 -27.43 -4.19
N GLU A 185 -0.57 -27.68 -2.91
CA GLU A 185 -1.13 -28.93 -2.41
C GLU A 185 -2.51 -29.21 -3.00
N SER A 186 -3.41 -28.21 -3.02
CA SER A 186 -4.75 -28.34 -3.61
C SER A 186 -4.75 -28.66 -5.12
N LYS A 187 -3.62 -28.41 -5.79
CA LYS A 187 -3.41 -28.67 -7.21
C LYS A 187 -2.66 -29.98 -7.47
N GLU A 188 -2.36 -30.74 -6.42
CA GLU A 188 -1.59 -32.00 -6.47
C GLU A 188 -0.21 -31.88 -7.14
N ILE A 189 0.35 -30.66 -7.17
CA ILE A 189 1.68 -30.41 -7.77
C ILE A 189 2.79 -30.90 -6.84
N ILE A 190 2.56 -30.77 -5.53
CA ILE A 190 3.45 -31.23 -4.47
C ILE A 190 2.80 -32.39 -3.71
N PRO A 191 3.56 -33.43 -3.36
CA PRO A 191 3.02 -34.52 -2.54
C PRO A 191 2.64 -33.99 -1.16
N ASN A 192 1.52 -34.46 -0.62
CA ASN A 192 1.11 -34.16 0.75
C ASN A 192 2.11 -34.82 1.72
N ILE A 193 2.96 -34.01 2.35
CA ILE A 193 3.90 -34.46 3.36
C ILE A 193 3.23 -34.25 4.72
N PRO A 194 2.97 -35.31 5.50
CA PRO A 194 2.39 -35.16 6.83
C PRO A 194 3.31 -34.30 7.69
N ASN A 195 2.74 -33.31 8.39
CA ASN A 195 3.46 -32.40 9.28
C ASN A 195 4.53 -31.52 8.62
N PHE A 196 4.39 -31.19 7.33
CA PHE A 196 5.32 -30.30 6.61
C PHE A 196 5.65 -29.00 7.38
N HIS A 197 4.61 -28.32 7.91
CA HIS A 197 4.79 -27.10 8.69
C HIS A 197 5.71 -27.29 9.90
N MET A 198 5.65 -28.45 10.57
CA MET A 198 6.50 -28.74 11.73
C MET A 198 7.96 -28.89 11.30
N VAL A 199 8.21 -29.66 10.23
CA VAL A 199 9.57 -29.85 9.69
C VAL A 199 10.18 -28.51 9.28
N PHE A 200 9.41 -27.68 8.59
CA PHE A 200 9.84 -26.34 8.19
C PHE A 200 10.20 -25.46 9.38
N ILE A 201 9.35 -25.42 10.41
CA ILE A 201 9.60 -24.68 11.66
C ILE A 201 10.85 -25.23 12.37
N CYS A 202 11.03 -26.56 12.43
CA CYS A 202 12.21 -27.16 13.03
C CYS A 202 13.50 -26.71 12.32
N ILE A 203 13.53 -26.77 10.99
CA ILE A 203 14.70 -26.34 10.20
C ILE A 203 15.00 -24.85 10.45
N ILE A 204 13.99 -23.98 10.42
CA ILE A 204 14.16 -22.55 10.70
C ILE A 204 14.70 -22.34 12.11
N ASN A 205 14.16 -23.03 13.11
CA ASN A 205 14.61 -22.89 14.49
C ASN A 205 16.06 -23.35 14.66
N VAL A 206 16.47 -24.45 14.02
CA VAL A 206 17.88 -24.89 14.03
C VAL A 206 18.79 -23.80 13.47
N VAL A 207 18.40 -23.17 12.35
CA VAL A 207 19.17 -22.06 11.76
C VAL A 207 19.21 -20.85 12.71
N ILE A 208 18.09 -20.47 13.33
CA ILE A 208 18.04 -19.36 14.30
C ILE A 208 18.95 -19.63 15.49
N VAL A 209 18.93 -20.85 16.05
CA VAL A 209 19.78 -21.27 17.17
C VAL A 209 21.25 -21.26 16.75
N TYR A 210 21.59 -21.76 15.56
CA TYR A 210 22.95 -21.69 15.03
C TYR A 210 23.45 -20.24 14.89
N LEU A 211 22.62 -19.35 14.34
CA LEU A 211 22.93 -17.93 14.21
C LEU A 211 23.06 -17.24 15.57
N PHE A 212 22.28 -17.66 16.56
CA PHE A 212 22.38 -17.15 17.92
C PHE A 212 23.73 -17.46 18.57
N PHE A 213 24.26 -18.67 18.37
CA PHE A 213 25.56 -19.05 18.89
C PHE A 213 26.72 -18.39 18.15
N THR A 214 26.62 -18.23 16.83
CA THR A 214 27.71 -17.69 15.99
C THR A 214 27.73 -16.17 15.92
N GLN A 215 26.58 -15.49 15.93
CA GLN A 215 26.45 -14.05 15.69
C GLN A 215 25.47 -13.38 16.66
N ARG A 216 25.73 -13.53 17.96
CA ARG A 216 24.90 -12.96 19.04
C ARG A 216 24.61 -11.47 18.88
N GLU A 217 25.59 -10.68 18.43
CA GLU A 217 25.48 -9.21 18.35
C GLU A 217 24.45 -8.70 17.32
N ARG A 218 24.00 -9.56 16.40
CA ARG A 218 23.04 -9.19 15.34
C ARG A 218 21.58 -9.23 15.81
N PHE A 219 21.29 -9.88 16.95
CA PHE A 219 19.92 -10.06 17.43
C PHE A 219 19.42 -8.84 18.19
N SER A 220 18.16 -8.49 17.99
CA SER A 220 17.51 -7.42 18.76
C SER A 220 17.43 -7.79 20.24
N PHE A 221 17.59 -6.81 21.12
CA PHE A 221 17.49 -6.97 22.58
C PHE A 221 16.24 -7.73 23.04
N SER A 222 15.08 -7.50 22.41
CA SER A 222 13.82 -8.16 22.74
C SER A 222 13.87 -9.69 22.63
N TYR A 223 14.72 -10.23 21.76
CA TYR A 223 14.93 -11.67 21.61
C TYR A 223 15.63 -12.24 22.85
N PHE A 224 16.65 -11.57 23.37
CA PHE A 224 17.33 -11.96 24.61
C PHE A 224 16.41 -11.87 25.82
N GLN A 225 15.54 -10.86 25.87
CA GLN A 225 14.58 -10.73 26.96
C GLN A 225 13.52 -11.82 26.95
N MET A 226 13.08 -12.27 25.77
CA MET A 226 12.21 -13.43 25.64
C MET A 226 12.92 -14.71 26.10
N ILE A 227 14.17 -14.92 25.69
CA ILE A 227 14.97 -16.06 26.13
C ILE A 227 15.17 -16.03 27.66
N TYR A 228 15.56 -14.88 28.21
CA TYR A 228 15.70 -14.70 29.65
C TYR A 228 14.41 -15.03 30.39
N TYR A 229 13.26 -14.55 29.90
CA TYR A 229 11.96 -14.88 30.47
C TYR A 229 11.68 -16.39 30.42
N LEU A 230 11.99 -17.05 29.30
CA LEU A 230 11.81 -18.49 29.17
C LEU A 230 12.69 -19.29 30.15
N PHE A 231 13.97 -18.93 30.28
CA PHE A 231 14.89 -19.55 31.25
C PHE A 231 14.58 -19.18 32.70
N SER A 232 13.91 -18.05 32.96
CA SER A 232 13.49 -17.69 34.31
C SER A 232 12.34 -18.55 34.84
N ILE A 233 11.57 -19.21 33.94
CA ILE A 233 10.47 -20.11 34.30
C ILE A 233 11.00 -21.48 34.75
N HIS A 234 12.10 -21.97 34.16
CA HIS A 234 12.79 -23.20 34.58
C HIS A 234 14.11 -22.85 35.25
N LYS A 235 14.08 -22.61 36.57
CA LYS A 235 15.28 -22.44 37.39
C LYS A 235 15.85 -23.81 37.77
N ASP A 236 16.72 -24.34 36.93
CA ASP A 236 17.62 -25.41 37.36
C ASP A 236 18.89 -24.81 38.00
N PRO A 237 19.44 -25.43 39.06
CA PRO A 237 20.61 -24.91 39.77
C PRO A 237 21.87 -24.81 38.89
N ASN A 238 21.92 -25.55 37.78
CA ASN A 238 23.04 -25.55 36.84
C ASN A 238 23.00 -24.37 35.84
N ASP A 239 21.88 -23.66 35.72
CA ASP A 239 21.70 -22.62 34.70
C ASP A 239 22.17 -21.23 35.14
N HIS A 240 22.75 -21.10 36.35
CA HIS A 240 23.21 -19.84 36.92
C HIS A 240 24.22 -19.12 36.01
N ILE A 241 25.12 -19.86 35.34
CA ILE A 241 26.10 -19.28 34.40
C ILE A 241 25.38 -18.61 33.22
N MET A 242 24.37 -19.28 32.66
CA MET A 242 23.63 -18.75 31.52
C MET A 242 22.75 -17.56 31.94
N GLN A 243 22.14 -17.63 33.12
CA GLN A 243 21.37 -16.52 33.69
C GLN A 243 22.25 -15.28 33.94
N ASP A 244 23.47 -15.45 34.46
CA ASP A 244 24.41 -14.34 34.67
C ASP A 244 24.83 -13.69 33.35
N ILE A 245 25.11 -14.50 32.32
CA ILE A 245 25.45 -14.00 30.98
C ILE A 245 24.28 -13.22 30.39
N LEU A 246 23.05 -13.76 30.44
CA LEU A 246 21.86 -13.11 29.92
C LEU A 246 21.52 -11.82 30.68
N THR A 247 21.71 -11.80 32.00
CA THR A 247 21.47 -10.62 32.84
C THR A 247 22.45 -9.50 32.50
N LYS A 248 23.73 -9.82 32.31
CA LYS A 248 24.76 -8.84 31.87
C LYS A 248 24.46 -8.27 30.47
N ILE A 249 23.97 -9.10 29.55
CA ILE A 249 23.55 -8.64 28.21
C ILE A 249 22.33 -7.74 28.31
N CYS A 250 21.35 -8.09 29.16
CA CYS A 250 20.15 -7.29 29.36
C CYS A 250 20.46 -5.91 29.96
N GLN A 251 21.39 -5.84 30.92
CA GLN A 251 21.77 -4.57 31.56
C GLN A 251 22.57 -3.64 30.65
N LYS A 252 23.38 -4.17 29.72
CA LYS A 252 24.21 -3.37 28.82
C LYS A 252 23.43 -2.74 27.65
N GLY A 253 22.17 -3.15 27.43
CA GLY A 253 21.29 -2.67 26.37
C GLY A 253 20.25 -1.63 26.80
N GLN A 254 20.20 -1.27 28.09
CA GLN A 254 19.44 -0.12 28.62
C GLN A 254 20.30 1.13 28.65
#